data_AF-A0A5R8MJ54-F1
#
_entry.id   AF-A0A5R8MJ54-F1
#
_cell.length_a   1.000
_cell.length_b   1.000
_cell.length_c   1.000
_cell.angle_alpha   90.00
_cell.angle_beta   90.00
_cell.angle_gamma   90.00
#
_symmetry.space_group_name_H-M   'P 1'
#
loop_
_entity.id
_entity.type
_entity.pdbx_description
1 polymer ?
#
loop_
_entity_poly.entity_id
_entity_poly.type
_entity_poly.pdbx_seq_one_letter_code
_entity_poly.pdbx_strand_id
1 'polypeptide(L)'
;MSAPEGIRSLPNGNQLANMADKVNGDPESIRGIARRWRSAAGKVLGNTGSLGAAVATVDLAWEGGSADAFVTYMRDYGKAGQDLNDALIDCASSLDSAANALESSKRRVNGICDRLLTRANTYRDNHPDAEQADLDREIGAMVTEAIEEARTPVREAKEAVTGAKDDIARYLSERTNTFAKIHPAGEQEFTPGPGHKLDWQRTESYTAQSATGGTGGSPMTPGGYGPSGLPPAGGGPAPTGRVKEWIEQAIEILREHGYPVDKMNPNDIWMIIQHESGGNPHAINLWDSNASAGHPSKGLMQTIDPTFNAHSLAGHKDIYNPVDNIIAGVRYAIDRYGSVSAVPGVVGMKTGEGYRGY
;
A
#
# COMPACT_ATOMS: atom_id res chain seq x y z
N MET A 1 -4.20 -42.55 -16.83
CA MET A 1 -5.33 -41.61 -16.70
C MET A 1 -4.88 -40.45 -15.83
N SER A 2 -5.15 -39.23 -16.26
CA SER A 2 -4.97 -38.04 -15.41
C SER A 2 -5.93 -38.13 -14.20
N ALA A 3 -5.59 -37.50 -13.07
CA ALA A 3 -6.44 -37.51 -11.87
C ALA A 3 -7.92 -37.11 -12.15
N PRO A 4 -8.22 -36.12 -13.02
CA PRO A 4 -9.61 -35.80 -13.40
C PRO A 4 -10.34 -36.90 -14.17
N GLU A 5 -9.66 -37.65 -15.03
CA GLU A 5 -10.25 -38.80 -15.75
C GLU A 5 -10.51 -39.96 -14.79
N GLY A 6 -9.62 -40.19 -13.83
CA GLY A 6 -9.79 -41.16 -12.76
C GLY A 6 -11.04 -40.88 -11.93
N ILE A 7 -11.24 -39.63 -11.49
CA ILE A 7 -12.42 -39.23 -10.71
C ILE A 7 -13.70 -39.42 -11.52
N ARG A 8 -13.74 -38.97 -12.78
CA ARG A 8 -14.94 -39.09 -13.64
C ARG A 8 -15.33 -40.54 -13.95
N SER A 9 -14.38 -41.46 -13.88
CA SER A 9 -14.63 -42.90 -14.06
C SER A 9 -15.27 -43.58 -12.84
N LEU A 10 -15.31 -42.91 -11.68
CA LEU A 10 -15.95 -43.44 -10.47
C LEU A 10 -17.48 -43.25 -10.51
N PRO A 11 -18.27 -44.11 -9.85
CA PRO A 11 -19.71 -43.92 -9.67
C PRO A 11 -20.03 -42.52 -9.13
N ASN A 12 -20.86 -41.75 -9.85
CA ASN A 12 -21.21 -40.36 -9.52
C ASN A 12 -20.03 -39.35 -9.46
N GLY A 13 -18.84 -39.73 -9.94
CA GLY A 13 -17.63 -38.90 -9.85
C GLY A 13 -17.69 -37.60 -10.66
N ASN A 14 -18.61 -37.49 -11.63
CA ASN A 14 -18.81 -36.28 -12.44
C ASN A 14 -19.10 -35.03 -11.60
N GLN A 15 -19.86 -35.16 -10.50
CA GLN A 15 -20.17 -34.01 -9.66
C GLN A 15 -18.91 -33.47 -8.96
N LEU A 16 -18.08 -34.35 -8.41
CA LEU A 16 -16.82 -33.97 -7.77
C LEU A 16 -15.83 -33.39 -8.79
N ALA A 17 -15.74 -33.98 -9.98
CA ALA A 17 -14.91 -33.45 -11.07
C ALA A 17 -15.33 -32.01 -11.45
N ASN A 18 -16.64 -31.76 -11.59
CA ASN A 18 -17.16 -30.41 -11.87
C ASN A 18 -16.86 -29.43 -10.72
N MET A 19 -16.80 -29.90 -9.48
CA MET A 19 -16.41 -29.08 -8.33
C MET A 19 -14.91 -28.73 -8.37
N ALA A 20 -14.05 -29.67 -8.76
CA ALA A 20 -12.63 -29.42 -9.00
C ALA A 20 -12.41 -28.42 -10.14
N ASP A 21 -13.17 -28.54 -11.24
CA ASP A 21 -13.10 -27.59 -12.36
C ASP A 21 -13.46 -26.16 -11.92
N LYS A 22 -14.43 -25.99 -11.01
CA LYS A 22 -14.84 -24.67 -10.49
C LYS A 22 -13.75 -23.94 -9.70
N VAL A 23 -12.83 -24.67 -9.08
CA VAL A 23 -11.69 -24.07 -8.33
C VAL A 23 -10.40 -24.06 -9.15
N ASN A 24 -10.43 -24.57 -10.38
CA ASN A 24 -9.29 -24.61 -11.28
C ASN A 24 -9.12 -23.29 -12.06
N GLY A 25 -8.94 -22.18 -11.34
CA GLY A 25 -8.59 -20.89 -11.94
C GLY A 25 -7.09 -20.61 -11.94
N ASP A 26 -6.75 -19.36 -12.24
CA ASP A 26 -5.37 -18.86 -12.34
C ASP A 26 -5.09 -17.74 -11.30
N PRO A 27 -4.70 -18.10 -10.07
CA PRO A 27 -4.32 -17.14 -9.03
C PRO A 27 -3.18 -16.21 -9.42
N GLU A 28 -2.23 -16.65 -10.25
CA GLU A 28 -1.09 -15.83 -10.65
C GLU A 28 -1.49 -14.71 -11.61
N SER A 29 -2.42 -14.98 -12.52
CA SER A 29 -3.02 -13.92 -13.34
C SER A 29 -3.74 -12.87 -12.49
N ILE A 30 -4.44 -13.29 -11.43
CA ILE A 30 -5.10 -12.37 -10.48
C ILE A 30 -4.07 -11.50 -9.75
N ARG A 31 -3.00 -12.11 -9.21
CA ARG A 31 -1.88 -11.38 -8.57
C ARG A 31 -1.18 -10.45 -9.57
N GLY A 32 -1.10 -10.84 -10.84
CA GLY A 32 -0.59 -10.02 -11.92
C GLY A 32 -1.42 -8.74 -12.13
N ILE A 33 -2.75 -8.83 -12.03
CA ILE A 33 -3.63 -7.66 -12.05
C ILE A 33 -3.36 -6.78 -10.82
N ALA A 34 -3.31 -7.36 -9.62
CA ALA A 34 -3.04 -6.63 -8.37
C ALA A 34 -1.73 -5.83 -8.44
N ARG A 35 -0.64 -6.44 -8.94
CA ARG A 35 0.65 -5.77 -9.17
C ARG A 35 0.54 -4.56 -10.12
N ARG A 36 -0.23 -4.68 -11.21
CA ARG A 36 -0.46 -3.56 -12.14
C ARG A 36 -1.24 -2.42 -11.50
N TRP A 37 -2.21 -2.73 -10.63
CA TRP A 37 -2.98 -1.73 -9.89
C TRP A 37 -2.10 -0.96 -8.90
N ARG A 38 -1.24 -1.66 -8.15
CA ARG A 38 -0.24 -1.01 -7.27
C ARG A 38 0.73 -0.12 -8.06
N SER A 39 1.19 -0.57 -9.22
CA SER A 39 2.03 0.24 -10.11
C SER A 39 1.30 1.50 -10.59
N ALA A 40 0.03 1.39 -10.97
CA ALA A 40 -0.79 2.55 -11.35
C ALA A 40 -0.99 3.51 -10.17
N ALA A 41 -1.28 2.99 -8.98
CA ALA A 41 -1.41 3.77 -7.75
C ALA A 41 -0.14 4.58 -7.45
N GLY A 42 1.04 3.94 -7.53
CA GLY A 42 2.32 4.61 -7.33
C GLY A 42 2.58 5.72 -8.36
N LYS A 43 2.20 5.52 -9.63
CA LYS A 43 2.32 6.56 -10.67
C LYS A 43 1.40 7.74 -10.43
N VAL A 44 0.16 7.49 -9.96
CA VAL A 44 -0.78 8.57 -9.59
C VAL A 44 -0.16 9.42 -8.49
N LEU A 45 0.34 8.79 -7.43
CA LEU A 45 0.96 9.47 -6.29
C LEU A 45 2.23 10.25 -6.70
N GLY A 46 3.07 9.67 -7.56
CA GLY A 46 4.27 10.35 -8.07
C GLY A 46 3.94 11.61 -8.88
N ASN A 47 2.91 11.54 -9.73
CA ASN A 47 2.47 12.69 -10.53
C ASN A 47 1.82 13.77 -9.66
N THR A 48 0.95 13.41 -8.72
CA THR A 48 0.31 14.39 -7.84
C THR A 48 1.28 15.00 -6.83
N GLY A 49 2.29 14.24 -6.38
CA GLY A 49 3.40 14.76 -5.59
C GLY A 49 4.24 15.77 -6.37
N SER A 50 4.60 15.45 -7.62
CA SER A 50 5.35 16.38 -8.50
C SER A 50 4.55 17.67 -8.77
N LEU A 51 3.24 17.53 -8.96
CA LEU A 51 2.34 18.68 -9.10
C LEU A 51 2.32 19.54 -7.83
N GLY A 52 2.21 18.92 -6.65
CA GLY A 52 2.26 19.63 -5.38
C GLY A 52 3.56 20.40 -5.17
N ALA A 53 4.71 19.83 -5.55
CA ALA A 53 6.01 20.50 -5.47
C ALA A 53 6.10 21.72 -6.42
N ALA A 54 5.57 21.60 -7.64
CA ALA A 54 5.49 22.72 -8.57
C ALA A 54 4.61 23.85 -8.02
N VAL A 55 3.47 23.51 -7.42
CA VAL A 55 2.55 24.47 -6.80
C VAL A 55 3.21 25.19 -5.62
N ALA A 56 3.95 24.47 -4.77
CA ALA A 56 4.69 25.08 -3.67
C ALA A 56 5.77 26.06 -4.17
N THR A 57 6.40 25.78 -5.32
CA THR A 57 7.36 26.72 -5.93
C THR A 57 6.67 28.00 -6.40
N VAL A 58 5.46 27.89 -6.95
CA VAL A 58 4.65 29.05 -7.36
C VAL A 58 4.21 29.86 -6.13
N ASP A 59 3.76 29.19 -5.07
CA ASP A 59 3.34 29.83 -3.80
C ASP A 59 4.45 30.67 -3.16
N LEU A 60 5.69 30.17 -3.18
CA LEU A 60 6.86 30.93 -2.69
C LEU A 60 7.22 32.15 -3.56
N ALA A 61 6.86 32.12 -4.84
CA ALA A 61 7.18 33.19 -5.79
C ALA A 61 6.05 34.20 -5.97
N TRP A 62 4.83 33.84 -5.59
CA TRP A 62 3.61 34.61 -5.78
C TRP A 62 2.76 34.52 -4.52
N GLU A 63 2.65 35.63 -3.79
CA GLU A 63 1.92 35.72 -2.53
C GLU A 63 0.70 36.65 -2.65
N GLY A 64 -0.32 36.42 -1.82
CA GLY A 64 -1.55 37.20 -1.76
C GLY A 64 -2.81 36.37 -2.07
N GLY A 65 -4.00 36.95 -1.89
CA GLY A 65 -5.25 36.17 -1.92
C GLY A 65 -5.53 35.41 -3.22
N SER A 66 -4.99 35.85 -4.36
CA SER A 66 -5.10 35.12 -5.63
C SER A 66 -4.16 33.91 -5.71
N ALA A 67 -2.99 33.97 -5.08
CA ALA A 67 -2.10 32.82 -4.91
C ALA A 67 -2.70 31.78 -3.96
N ASP A 68 -3.25 32.23 -2.82
CA ASP A 68 -3.93 31.35 -1.84
C ASP A 68 -5.09 30.58 -2.49
N ALA A 69 -5.87 31.27 -3.33
CA ALA A 69 -6.97 30.66 -4.08
C ALA A 69 -6.49 29.63 -5.11
N PHE A 70 -5.40 29.92 -5.83
CA PHE A 70 -4.78 28.97 -6.76
C PHE A 70 -4.24 27.73 -6.04
N VAL A 71 -3.50 27.90 -4.94
CA VAL A 71 -2.96 26.79 -4.14
C VAL A 71 -4.09 25.94 -3.56
N THR A 72 -5.16 26.58 -3.07
CA THR A 72 -6.35 25.89 -2.56
C THR A 72 -7.00 25.01 -3.63
N TYR A 73 -7.17 25.54 -4.85
CA TYR A 73 -7.68 24.79 -6.00
C TYR A 73 -6.76 23.62 -6.36
N MET A 74 -5.46 23.85 -6.47
CA MET A 74 -4.50 22.83 -6.87
C MET A 74 -4.38 21.68 -5.85
N ARG A 75 -4.65 21.95 -4.57
CA ARG A 75 -4.69 20.93 -3.51
C ARG A 75 -5.72 19.84 -3.79
N ASP A 76 -6.80 20.13 -4.51
CA ASP A 76 -7.84 19.14 -4.79
C ASP A 76 -7.36 18.05 -5.77
N TYR A 77 -6.39 18.34 -6.65
CA TYR A 77 -5.71 17.32 -7.45
C TYR A 77 -4.89 16.36 -6.59
N GLY A 78 -4.23 16.88 -5.55
CA GLY A 78 -3.51 16.06 -4.57
C GLY A 78 -4.45 15.10 -3.85
N LYS A 79 -5.58 15.61 -3.32
CA LYS A 79 -6.61 14.79 -2.65
C LYS A 79 -7.20 13.74 -3.58
N ALA A 80 -7.57 14.12 -4.80
CA ALA A 80 -8.11 13.18 -5.79
C ALA A 80 -7.10 12.09 -6.18
N GLY A 81 -5.81 12.43 -6.23
CA GLY A 81 -4.73 11.47 -6.43
C GLY A 81 -4.57 10.50 -5.28
N GLN A 82 -4.64 10.98 -4.03
CA GLN A 82 -4.59 10.14 -2.84
C GLN A 82 -5.79 9.18 -2.80
N ASP A 83 -7.03 9.68 -2.95
CA ASP A 83 -8.23 8.86 -2.97
C ASP A 83 -8.16 7.77 -4.06
N LEU A 84 -7.63 8.10 -5.25
CA LEU A 84 -7.45 7.12 -6.32
C LEU A 84 -6.33 6.11 -5.99
N ASN A 85 -5.23 6.56 -5.40
CA ASN A 85 -4.16 5.66 -4.95
C ASN A 85 -4.70 4.65 -3.94
N ASP A 86 -5.34 5.12 -2.87
CA ASP A 86 -5.89 4.28 -1.80
C ASP A 86 -6.87 3.25 -2.36
N ALA A 87 -7.82 3.67 -3.19
CA ALA A 87 -8.77 2.77 -3.82
C ALA A 87 -8.10 1.70 -4.69
N LEU A 88 -7.04 2.04 -5.43
CA LEU A 88 -6.31 1.08 -6.26
C LEU A 88 -5.51 0.07 -5.41
N ILE A 89 -4.95 0.51 -4.27
CA ILE A 89 -4.26 -0.36 -3.31
C ILE A 89 -5.24 -1.32 -2.62
N ASP A 90 -6.40 -0.83 -2.21
CA ASP A 90 -7.45 -1.65 -1.59
C ASP A 90 -7.98 -2.71 -2.57
N CYS A 91 -8.25 -2.32 -3.82
CA CYS A 91 -8.65 -3.26 -4.86
C CYS A 91 -7.58 -4.34 -5.11
N ALA A 92 -6.30 -3.96 -5.14
CA ALA A 92 -5.20 -4.93 -5.27
C ALA A 92 -5.16 -5.92 -4.10
N SER A 93 -5.49 -5.47 -2.89
CA SER A 93 -5.54 -6.31 -1.69
C SER A 93 -6.72 -7.30 -1.71
N SER A 94 -7.90 -6.88 -2.19
CA SER A 94 -9.04 -7.79 -2.41
C SER A 94 -8.73 -8.83 -3.50
N LEU A 95 -8.02 -8.45 -4.57
CA LEU A 95 -7.57 -9.39 -5.60
C LEU A 95 -6.60 -10.44 -5.04
N ASP A 96 -5.62 -10.05 -4.23
CA ASP A 96 -4.69 -11.00 -3.59
C ASP A 96 -5.41 -11.96 -2.63
N SER A 97 -6.38 -11.46 -1.88
CA SER A 97 -7.22 -12.28 -1.01
C SER A 97 -8.01 -13.33 -1.81
N ALA A 98 -8.60 -12.94 -2.94
CA ALA A 98 -9.27 -13.88 -3.85
C ALA A 98 -8.31 -14.91 -4.46
N ALA A 99 -7.11 -14.50 -4.86
CA ALA A 99 -6.09 -15.40 -5.39
C ALA A 99 -5.67 -16.46 -4.35
N ASN A 100 -5.44 -16.04 -3.09
CA ASN A 100 -5.06 -16.92 -1.99
C ASN A 100 -6.18 -17.92 -1.64
N ALA A 101 -7.44 -17.46 -1.59
CA ALA A 101 -8.59 -18.32 -1.36
C ALA A 101 -8.74 -19.36 -2.48
N LEU A 102 -8.61 -18.95 -3.74
CA LEU A 102 -8.71 -19.85 -4.89
C LEU A 102 -7.59 -20.90 -4.88
N GLU A 103 -6.36 -20.51 -4.58
CA GLU A 103 -5.23 -21.43 -4.47
C GLU A 103 -5.42 -22.44 -3.33
N SER A 104 -5.84 -21.96 -2.15
CA SER A 104 -6.14 -22.81 -0.99
C SER A 104 -7.26 -23.81 -1.30
N SER A 105 -8.36 -23.34 -1.89
CA SER A 105 -9.48 -24.19 -2.28
C SER A 105 -9.10 -25.23 -3.33
N LYS A 106 -8.27 -24.86 -4.33
CA LYS A 106 -7.75 -25.81 -5.30
C LYS A 106 -6.92 -26.91 -4.66
N ARG A 107 -5.99 -26.55 -3.75
CA ARG A 107 -5.18 -27.53 -3.00
C ARG A 107 -6.05 -28.47 -2.17
N ARG A 108 -7.05 -27.93 -1.46
CA ARG A 108 -8.00 -28.72 -0.65
C ARG A 108 -8.80 -29.69 -1.50
N VAL A 109 -9.39 -29.23 -2.61
CA VAL A 109 -10.19 -30.08 -3.52
C VAL A 109 -9.33 -31.15 -4.18
N ASN A 110 -8.11 -30.81 -4.64
CA ASN A 110 -7.18 -31.81 -5.17
C ASN A 110 -6.83 -32.86 -4.12
N GLY A 111 -6.57 -32.45 -2.87
CA GLY A 111 -6.31 -33.39 -1.78
C GLY A 111 -7.50 -34.32 -1.49
N ILE A 112 -8.75 -33.83 -1.63
CA ILE A 112 -9.96 -34.66 -1.53
C ILE A 112 -9.99 -35.70 -2.67
N CYS A 113 -9.74 -35.26 -3.91
CA CYS A 113 -9.69 -36.12 -5.09
C CYS A 113 -8.62 -37.22 -4.96
N ASP A 114 -7.41 -36.87 -4.53
CA ASP A 114 -6.30 -37.82 -4.39
C ASP A 114 -6.58 -38.86 -3.30
N ARG A 115 -7.14 -38.43 -2.17
CA ARG A 115 -7.57 -39.35 -1.10
C ARG A 115 -8.67 -40.29 -1.57
N LEU A 116 -9.66 -39.79 -2.32
CA LEU A 116 -10.73 -40.60 -2.88
C LEU A 116 -10.18 -41.67 -3.84
N LEU A 117 -9.32 -41.28 -4.78
CA LEU A 117 -8.72 -42.23 -5.73
C LEU A 117 -7.89 -43.30 -5.01
N THR A 118 -7.13 -42.90 -3.99
CA THR A 118 -6.36 -43.83 -3.16
C THR A 118 -7.29 -44.83 -2.46
N ARG A 119 -8.33 -44.35 -1.77
CA ARG A 119 -9.32 -45.21 -1.09
C ARG A 119 -10.03 -46.15 -2.06
N ALA A 120 -10.46 -45.65 -3.21
CA ALA A 120 -11.15 -46.45 -4.22
C ALA A 120 -10.26 -47.55 -4.81
N ASN A 121 -8.99 -47.24 -5.10
CA ASN A 121 -8.04 -48.24 -5.58
C ASN A 121 -7.70 -49.28 -4.50
N THR A 122 -7.42 -48.85 -3.27
CA THR A 122 -7.18 -49.78 -2.15
C THR A 122 -8.38 -50.69 -1.90
N TYR A 123 -9.60 -50.18 -2.05
CA TYR A 123 -10.80 -51.01 -1.90
C TYR A 123 -10.87 -52.09 -2.99
N ARG A 124 -10.59 -51.75 -4.26
CA ARG A 124 -10.53 -52.71 -5.37
C ARG A 124 -9.45 -53.76 -5.16
N ASP A 125 -8.25 -53.34 -4.75
CA ASP A 125 -7.12 -54.25 -4.54
C ASP A 125 -7.38 -55.27 -3.41
N ASN A 126 -8.10 -54.85 -2.37
CA ASN A 126 -8.48 -55.71 -1.24
C ASN A 126 -9.69 -56.61 -1.54
N HIS A 127 -10.41 -56.38 -2.64
CA HIS A 127 -11.61 -57.13 -3.01
C HIS A 127 -11.56 -57.57 -4.49
N PRO A 128 -10.59 -58.41 -4.88
CA PRO A 128 -10.39 -58.82 -6.28
C PRO A 128 -11.56 -59.62 -6.86
N ASP A 129 -12.32 -60.30 -6.00
CA ASP A 129 -13.46 -61.14 -6.39
C ASP A 129 -14.83 -60.46 -6.20
N ALA A 130 -14.86 -59.18 -5.82
CA ALA A 130 -16.12 -58.47 -5.60
C ALA A 130 -16.88 -58.24 -6.92
N GLU A 131 -18.20 -58.38 -6.87
CA GLU A 131 -19.06 -58.04 -7.99
C GLU A 131 -19.04 -56.53 -8.26
N GLN A 132 -19.19 -56.15 -9.53
CA GLN A 132 -19.18 -54.74 -9.93
C GLN A 132 -20.23 -53.90 -9.18
N ALA A 133 -21.38 -54.48 -8.85
CA ALA A 133 -22.44 -53.79 -8.11
C ALA A 133 -22.02 -53.45 -6.67
N ASP A 134 -21.24 -54.31 -6.00
CA ASP A 134 -20.71 -54.05 -4.67
C ASP A 134 -19.59 -53.01 -4.72
N LEU A 135 -18.70 -53.11 -5.71
CA LEU A 135 -17.68 -52.10 -5.98
C LEU A 135 -18.31 -50.72 -6.20
N ASP A 136 -19.36 -50.65 -7.03
CA ASP A 136 -20.05 -49.40 -7.34
C ASP A 136 -20.75 -48.81 -6.12
N ARG A 137 -21.35 -49.64 -5.27
CA ARG A 137 -22.00 -49.21 -4.02
C ARG A 137 -21.00 -48.59 -3.05
N GLU A 138 -19.91 -49.29 -2.74
CA GLU A 138 -18.94 -48.82 -1.73
C GLU A 138 -18.13 -47.63 -2.24
N ILE A 139 -17.65 -47.66 -3.49
CA ILE A 139 -16.94 -46.53 -4.09
C ILE A 139 -17.89 -45.34 -4.25
N GLY A 140 -19.15 -45.55 -4.62
CA GLY A 140 -20.16 -44.50 -4.70
C GLY A 140 -20.42 -43.81 -3.36
N ALA A 141 -20.37 -44.54 -2.24
CA ALA A 141 -20.44 -43.96 -0.90
C ALA A 141 -19.22 -43.07 -0.61
N MET A 142 -18.01 -43.52 -0.96
CA MET A 142 -16.78 -42.71 -0.81
C MET A 142 -16.82 -41.43 -1.66
N VAL A 143 -17.35 -41.51 -2.88
CA VAL A 143 -17.54 -40.35 -3.76
C VAL A 143 -18.52 -39.35 -3.13
N THR A 144 -19.62 -39.83 -2.55
CA THR A 144 -20.61 -38.98 -1.88
C THR A 144 -19.99 -38.22 -0.70
N GLU A 145 -19.19 -38.90 0.12
CA GLU A 145 -18.46 -38.30 1.24
C GLU A 145 -17.47 -37.21 0.75
N ALA A 146 -16.72 -37.51 -0.31
CA ALA A 146 -15.80 -36.55 -0.94
C ALA A 146 -16.51 -35.33 -1.53
N ILE A 147 -17.71 -35.50 -2.10
CA ILE A 147 -18.53 -34.39 -2.59
C ILE A 147 -18.92 -33.46 -1.45
N GLU A 148 -19.38 -34.00 -0.32
CA GLU A 148 -19.75 -33.19 0.84
C GLU A 148 -18.54 -32.43 1.41
N GLU A 149 -17.38 -33.07 1.49
CA GLU A 149 -16.14 -32.43 1.92
C GLU A 149 -15.72 -31.28 0.97
N ALA A 150 -15.93 -31.45 -0.34
CA ALA A 150 -15.55 -30.47 -1.36
C ALA A 150 -16.48 -29.24 -1.39
N ARG A 151 -17.68 -29.27 -0.79
CA ARG A 151 -18.62 -28.13 -0.82
C ARG A 151 -18.03 -26.87 -0.20
N THR A 152 -17.37 -27.01 0.94
CA THR A 152 -16.81 -25.90 1.70
C THR A 152 -15.72 -25.15 0.92
N PRO A 153 -14.62 -25.78 0.44
CA PRO A 153 -13.60 -25.06 -0.32
C PRO A 153 -14.12 -24.47 -1.63
N VAL A 154 -15.07 -25.12 -2.31
CA VAL A 154 -15.70 -24.57 -3.54
C VAL A 154 -16.52 -23.31 -3.22
N ARG A 155 -17.27 -23.31 -2.11
CA ARG A 155 -18.03 -22.15 -1.66
C ARG A 155 -17.09 -20.98 -1.31
N GLU A 156 -16.04 -21.23 -0.52
CA GLU A 156 -15.05 -20.22 -0.14
C GLU A 156 -14.39 -19.56 -1.36
N ALA A 157 -14.00 -20.35 -2.37
CA ALA A 157 -13.43 -19.80 -3.60
C ALA A 157 -14.42 -18.88 -4.33
N LYS A 158 -15.70 -19.30 -4.44
CA LYS A 158 -16.75 -18.51 -5.07
C LYS A 158 -17.01 -17.21 -4.31
N GLU A 159 -17.12 -17.28 -2.99
CA GLU A 159 -17.35 -16.13 -2.11
C GLU A 159 -16.19 -15.14 -2.20
N ALA A 160 -14.95 -15.61 -2.18
CA ALA A 160 -13.77 -14.74 -2.27
C ALA A 160 -13.68 -14.00 -3.63
N VAL A 161 -13.93 -14.69 -4.75
CA VAL A 161 -13.92 -14.05 -6.08
C VAL A 161 -15.08 -13.06 -6.23
N THR A 162 -16.25 -13.41 -5.71
CA THR A 162 -17.43 -12.51 -5.73
C THR A 162 -17.18 -11.28 -4.86
N GLY A 163 -16.69 -11.49 -3.64
CA GLY A 163 -16.33 -10.42 -2.71
C GLY A 163 -15.30 -9.46 -3.29
N ALA A 164 -14.24 -9.98 -3.92
CA ALA A 164 -13.25 -9.12 -4.57
C ALA A 164 -13.84 -8.27 -5.71
N LYS A 165 -14.76 -8.83 -6.51
CA LYS A 165 -15.47 -8.07 -7.55
C LYS A 165 -16.30 -6.94 -6.93
N ASP A 166 -17.05 -7.23 -5.87
CA ASP A 166 -17.95 -6.27 -5.23
C ASP A 166 -17.15 -5.18 -4.49
N ASP A 167 -16.06 -5.56 -3.83
CA ASP A 167 -15.09 -4.65 -3.23
C ASP A 167 -14.48 -3.70 -4.27
N ILE A 168 -14.05 -4.22 -5.43
CA ILE A 168 -13.51 -3.38 -6.50
C ILE A 168 -14.53 -2.33 -6.94
N ALA A 169 -15.78 -2.74 -7.14
CA ALA A 169 -16.84 -1.81 -7.52
C ALA A 169 -17.02 -0.73 -6.44
N ARG A 170 -17.09 -1.15 -5.17
CA ARG A 170 -17.28 -0.29 -4.00
C ARG A 170 -16.15 0.73 -3.83
N TYR A 171 -14.90 0.27 -3.74
CA TYR A 171 -13.72 1.13 -3.59
C TYR A 171 -13.61 2.16 -4.72
N LEU A 172 -14.00 1.76 -5.95
CA LEU A 172 -13.97 2.70 -7.07
C LEU A 172 -15.13 3.70 -7.06
N SER A 173 -16.32 3.33 -6.57
CA SER A 173 -17.50 4.20 -6.58
C SER A 173 -17.58 5.15 -5.39
N GLU A 174 -17.09 4.73 -4.22
CA GLU A 174 -17.25 5.46 -2.96
C GLU A 174 -16.19 6.54 -2.73
N ARG A 175 -15.27 6.76 -3.70
CA ARG A 175 -14.24 7.80 -3.60
C ARG A 175 -14.84 9.19 -3.40
N THR A 176 -14.35 9.89 -2.40
CA THR A 176 -14.87 11.20 -2.00
C THR A 176 -14.34 12.28 -2.92
N ASN A 177 -13.02 12.30 -3.13
CA ASN A 177 -12.30 13.23 -3.99
C ASN A 177 -11.97 12.53 -5.30
N THR A 178 -12.51 13.02 -6.41
CA THR A 178 -12.19 12.46 -7.74
C THR A 178 -11.74 13.57 -8.66
N PHE A 179 -10.87 13.26 -9.62
CA PHE A 179 -10.41 14.24 -10.61
C PHE A 179 -11.58 14.86 -11.38
N ALA A 180 -12.65 14.09 -11.61
CA ALA A 180 -13.86 14.57 -12.29
C ALA A 180 -14.67 15.59 -11.48
N LYS A 181 -14.50 15.65 -10.14
CA LYS A 181 -15.16 16.63 -9.27
C LYS A 181 -14.41 17.96 -9.21
N ILE A 182 -13.19 18.04 -9.76
CA ILE A 182 -12.39 19.27 -9.75
C ILE A 182 -12.91 20.18 -10.87
N HIS A 183 -13.27 21.41 -10.53
CA HIS A 183 -13.78 22.39 -11.49
C HIS A 183 -12.72 22.72 -12.57
N PRO A 184 -13.12 22.99 -13.83
CA PRO A 184 -12.21 23.42 -14.88
C PRO A 184 -11.48 24.71 -14.52
N ALA A 185 -10.20 24.81 -14.85
CA ALA A 185 -9.44 26.06 -14.69
C ALA A 185 -10.06 27.19 -15.54
N GLY A 186 -10.24 28.38 -14.97
CA GLY A 186 -10.86 29.53 -15.64
C GLY A 186 -12.25 29.91 -15.10
N GLU A 187 -12.87 29.05 -14.30
CA GLU A 187 -14.15 29.30 -13.63
C GLU A 187 -13.97 29.79 -12.17
N GLN A 188 -12.72 29.89 -11.70
CA GLN A 188 -12.39 30.30 -10.34
C GLN A 188 -12.22 31.82 -10.22
N GLU A 189 -12.44 32.34 -9.02
CA GLU A 189 -12.36 33.78 -8.69
C GLU A 189 -10.96 34.40 -8.97
N PHE A 190 -9.90 33.58 -9.00
CA PHE A 190 -8.53 34.04 -9.29
C PHE A 190 -8.20 34.13 -10.80
N THR A 191 -9.06 33.61 -11.68
CA THR A 191 -8.91 33.75 -13.13
C THR A 191 -9.87 34.82 -13.66
N PRO A 192 -9.40 35.80 -14.46
CA PRO A 192 -10.32 36.74 -15.07
C PRO A 192 -11.22 35.99 -16.06
N GLY A 193 -12.52 35.91 -15.76
CA GLY A 193 -13.52 35.48 -16.72
C GLY A 193 -13.51 36.37 -17.97
N PRO A 194 -14.14 35.94 -19.08
CA PRO A 194 -14.20 36.74 -20.31
C PRO A 194 -14.73 38.15 -20.04
N GLY A 195 -13.87 39.16 -20.21
CA GLY A 195 -14.21 40.58 -19.98
C GLY A 195 -13.74 41.20 -18.66
N HIS A 196 -13.14 40.44 -17.74
CA HIS A 196 -12.51 41.00 -16.54
C HIS A 196 -11.01 41.25 -16.76
N LYS A 197 -10.52 42.44 -16.40
CA LYS A 197 -9.08 42.74 -16.31
C LYS A 197 -8.70 42.78 -14.83
N LEU A 198 -7.71 41.98 -14.43
CA LEU A 198 -7.04 42.13 -13.13
C LEU A 198 -6.01 43.25 -13.24
N ASP A 199 -6.13 44.26 -12.39
CA ASP A 199 -5.13 45.32 -12.26
C ASP A 199 -4.03 44.82 -11.32
N TRP A 200 -3.00 44.20 -11.89
CA TRP A 200 -1.86 43.68 -11.15
C TRP A 200 -1.03 44.84 -10.62
N GLN A 201 -1.25 45.21 -9.36
CA GLN A 201 -0.41 46.17 -8.67
C GLN A 201 0.68 45.46 -7.90
N ARG A 202 1.94 45.76 -8.25
CA ARG A 202 3.11 45.25 -7.54
C ARG A 202 3.19 45.89 -6.16
N THR A 203 3.26 45.09 -5.10
CA THR A 203 3.53 45.58 -3.74
C THR A 203 4.95 46.15 -3.68
N GLU A 204 5.10 47.43 -3.32
CA GLU A 204 6.38 48.16 -3.39
C GLU A 204 7.51 47.55 -2.54
N SER A 205 7.17 46.78 -1.51
CA SER A 205 8.12 46.11 -0.60
C SER A 205 8.70 44.79 -1.14
N TYR A 206 8.23 44.28 -2.29
CA TYR A 206 8.73 43.01 -2.84
C TYR A 206 9.97 43.20 -3.72
N THR A 207 11.12 42.68 -3.24
CA THR A 207 12.36 42.56 -4.01
C THR A 207 12.59 41.08 -4.31
N ALA A 208 12.55 40.68 -5.59
CA ALA A 208 12.84 39.31 -5.99
C ALA A 208 14.30 38.97 -5.65
N GLN A 209 14.52 38.01 -4.74
CA GLN A 209 15.85 37.49 -4.49
C GLN A 209 16.31 36.68 -5.70
N SER A 210 17.31 37.21 -6.39
CA SER A 210 17.96 36.54 -7.52
C SER A 210 18.78 35.37 -6.98
N ALA A 211 18.55 34.18 -7.53
CA ALA A 211 19.35 33.00 -7.25
C ALA A 211 20.75 33.16 -7.87
N THR A 212 21.73 33.61 -7.07
CA THR A 212 23.16 33.51 -7.40
C THR A 212 23.94 33.16 -6.13
N GLY A 213 24.74 32.09 -6.21
CA GLY A 213 25.22 31.32 -5.06
C GLY A 213 26.36 31.88 -4.21
N GLY A 214 26.80 31.04 -3.26
CA GLY A 214 28.06 31.18 -2.53
C GLY A 214 27.94 31.40 -1.01
N THR A 215 28.04 30.30 -0.26
CA THR A 215 28.75 30.12 1.03
C THR A 215 28.79 31.24 2.10
N GLY A 216 28.17 30.97 3.25
CA GLY A 216 28.74 31.25 4.59
C GLY A 216 28.22 32.46 5.37
N GLY A 217 27.69 32.20 6.58
CA GLY A 217 27.70 33.14 7.72
C GLY A 217 26.35 33.73 8.18
N SER A 218 25.84 33.23 9.32
CA SER A 218 24.66 33.66 10.09
C SER A 218 24.78 35.06 10.75
N PRO A 219 23.79 35.55 11.53
CA PRO A 219 22.36 35.76 11.24
C PRO A 219 21.89 37.18 11.67
N MET A 220 20.72 37.63 11.21
CA MET A 220 20.00 38.71 11.88
C MET A 220 18.49 38.49 11.82
N THR A 221 17.93 38.18 12.99
CA THR A 221 16.49 37.98 13.28
C THR A 221 15.82 39.34 13.51
N PRO A 222 14.57 39.53 13.06
CA PRO A 222 13.40 39.53 13.98
C PRO A 222 12.18 38.86 13.32
N GLY A 223 11.62 37.75 13.80
CA GLY A 223 10.75 37.61 14.99
C GLY A 223 9.27 37.48 14.54
N GLY A 224 8.50 36.43 14.79
CA GLY A 224 8.72 35.14 15.43
C GLY A 224 7.69 34.13 14.91
N TYR A 225 8.16 32.90 14.66
CA TYR A 225 7.34 31.73 14.39
C TYR A 225 7.53 30.74 15.56
N GLY A 226 6.50 29.96 15.88
CA GLY A 226 6.50 28.95 16.95
C GLY A 226 7.48 27.78 16.71
N PRO A 227 7.51 26.78 17.60
CA PRO A 227 8.65 25.87 17.79
C PRO A 227 8.92 24.88 16.66
N SER A 228 8.10 24.85 15.61
CA SER A 228 8.33 24.11 14.37
C SER A 228 8.85 25.07 13.31
N GLY A 229 10.18 25.06 13.09
CA GLY A 229 10.84 25.89 12.10
C GLY A 229 10.35 25.67 10.66
N LEU A 230 10.74 26.57 9.76
CA LEU A 230 10.47 26.49 8.32
C LEU A 230 10.85 25.08 7.79
N PRO A 231 9.96 24.40 7.04
CA PRO A 231 10.32 23.13 6.41
C PRO A 231 11.47 23.37 5.41
N PRO A 232 12.51 22.51 5.39
CA PRO A 232 13.57 22.60 4.39
C PRO A 232 12.99 22.43 2.98
N ALA A 233 13.41 23.29 2.05
CA ALA A 233 13.06 23.17 0.64
C ALA A 233 13.60 21.83 0.08
N GLY A 234 12.70 20.98 -0.43
CA GLY A 234 13.04 19.72 -1.11
C GLY A 234 12.55 18.42 -0.45
N GLY A 235 11.61 18.47 0.50
CA GLY A 235 10.97 17.28 1.08
C GLY A 235 9.78 16.79 0.24
N GLY A 236 9.50 15.49 0.25
CA GLY A 236 8.33 14.87 -0.41
C GLY A 236 6.96 15.43 0.03
N PRO A 237 5.84 14.76 -0.29
CA PRO A 237 4.51 15.24 0.10
C PRO A 237 4.46 15.55 1.61
N ALA A 238 3.74 16.61 1.98
CA ALA A 238 3.58 16.94 3.40
C ALA A 238 2.80 15.81 4.11
N PRO A 239 3.18 15.44 5.35
CA PRO A 239 2.44 14.43 6.09
C PRO A 239 0.99 14.89 6.33
N THR A 240 0.04 13.94 6.26
CA THR A 240 -1.40 14.23 6.46
C THR A 240 -2.03 13.28 7.47
N GLY A 241 -3.18 13.69 8.04
CA GLY A 241 -3.98 12.86 8.95
C GLY A 241 -3.24 12.39 10.20
N ARG A 242 -3.65 11.23 10.74
CA ARG A 242 -3.09 10.66 12.00
C ARG A 242 -1.60 10.34 11.91
N VAL A 243 -1.09 10.05 10.71
CA VAL A 243 0.35 9.78 10.53
C VAL A 243 1.17 11.05 10.72
N LYS A 244 0.63 12.22 10.34
CA LYS A 244 1.25 13.52 10.66
C LYS A 244 1.44 13.68 12.16
N GLU A 245 0.39 13.41 12.95
CA GLU A 245 0.44 13.52 14.42
C GLU A 245 1.50 12.59 15.02
N TRP A 246 1.58 11.34 14.53
CA TRP A 246 2.60 10.39 14.99
C TRP A 246 4.03 10.81 14.61
N ILE A 247 4.23 11.37 13.41
CA ILE A 247 5.54 11.91 12.98
C ILE A 247 5.93 13.11 13.85
N GLU A 248 5.02 14.06 14.05
CA GLU A 248 5.27 15.24 14.89
C GLU A 248 5.61 14.82 16.33
N GLN A 249 4.86 13.88 16.90
CA GLN A 249 5.10 13.35 18.24
C GLN A 249 6.45 12.63 18.34
N ALA A 250 6.80 11.79 17.36
CA ALA A 250 8.08 11.08 17.36
C ALA A 250 9.27 12.04 17.23
N ILE A 251 9.16 13.08 16.38
CA ILE A 251 10.20 14.12 16.24
C ILE A 251 10.40 14.88 17.55
N GLU A 252 9.32 15.25 18.25
CA GLU A 252 9.43 15.96 19.52
C GLU A 252 10.12 15.10 20.59
N ILE A 253 9.73 13.83 20.71
CA ILE A 253 10.38 12.88 21.64
C ILE A 253 11.87 12.73 21.30
N LEU A 254 12.22 12.58 20.02
CA LEU A 254 13.61 12.45 19.58
C LEU A 254 14.42 13.73 19.86
N ARG A 255 13.82 14.90 19.65
CA ARG A 255 14.41 16.20 19.97
C ARG A 255 14.71 16.33 21.46
N GLU A 256 13.78 15.95 22.33
CA GLU A 256 14.00 15.92 23.79
C GLU A 256 15.16 14.99 24.19
N HIS A 257 15.38 13.92 23.42
CA HIS A 257 16.49 12.98 23.60
C HIS A 257 17.78 13.40 22.87
N GLY A 258 17.86 14.65 22.40
CA GLY A 258 19.08 15.24 21.85
C GLY A 258 19.35 14.95 20.37
N TYR A 259 18.37 14.43 19.62
CA TYR A 259 18.52 14.25 18.18
C TYR A 259 18.34 15.57 17.42
N PRO A 260 19.22 15.88 16.45
CA PRO A 260 19.15 17.11 15.67
C PRO A 260 17.95 17.11 14.71
N VAL A 261 17.11 18.14 14.81
CA VAL A 261 15.85 18.27 14.04
C VAL A 261 16.10 18.34 12.53
N ASP A 262 17.22 18.94 12.10
CA ASP A 262 17.63 19.02 10.69
C ASP A 262 17.89 17.64 10.04
N LYS A 263 18.04 16.58 10.85
CA LYS A 263 18.21 15.21 10.36
C LYS A 263 16.91 14.42 10.24
N MET A 264 15.79 14.98 10.69
CA MET A 264 14.50 14.30 10.86
C MET A 264 13.42 14.97 10.00
N ASN A 265 13.69 15.17 8.71
CA ASN A 265 12.73 15.84 7.82
C ASN A 265 11.38 15.09 7.80
N PRO A 266 10.27 15.71 8.25
CA PRO A 266 8.98 15.04 8.41
C PRO A 266 8.39 14.56 7.08
N ASN A 267 8.65 15.27 5.97
CA ASN A 267 8.17 14.87 4.65
C ASN A 267 8.91 13.62 4.14
N ASP A 268 10.19 13.48 4.49
CA ASP A 268 10.98 12.31 4.11
C ASP A 268 10.59 11.08 4.96
N ILE A 269 10.30 11.29 6.25
CA ILE A 269 9.71 10.26 7.12
C ILE A 269 8.37 9.81 6.56
N TRP A 270 7.51 10.75 6.19
CA TRP A 270 6.21 10.47 5.58
C TRP A 270 6.34 9.70 4.26
N MET A 271 7.28 10.09 3.40
CA MET A 271 7.56 9.39 2.15
C MET A 271 7.92 7.92 2.40
N ILE A 272 8.81 7.66 3.34
CA ILE A 272 9.16 6.29 3.75
C ILE A 272 7.90 5.55 4.21
N ILE A 273 7.13 6.10 5.15
CA ILE A 273 5.94 5.43 5.69
C ILE A 273 4.92 5.11 4.59
N GLN A 274 4.72 6.02 3.64
CA GLN A 274 3.82 5.80 2.51
C GLN A 274 4.28 4.65 1.62
N HIS A 275 5.58 4.52 1.36
CA HIS A 275 6.12 3.44 0.53
C HIS A 275 6.23 2.10 1.27
N GLU A 276 6.55 2.14 2.56
CA GLU A 276 6.82 0.96 3.38
C GLU A 276 5.54 0.29 3.90
N SER A 277 4.56 1.08 4.36
CA SER A 277 3.37 0.56 5.04
C SER A 277 2.04 1.13 4.56
N GLY A 278 2.07 2.15 3.70
CA GLY A 278 0.86 2.91 3.33
C GLY A 278 0.21 3.62 4.53
N GLY A 279 0.94 3.78 5.65
CA GLY A 279 0.41 4.37 6.87
C GLY A 279 -0.29 3.38 7.83
N ASN A 280 -0.18 2.06 7.61
CA ASN A 280 -0.74 1.04 8.50
C ASN A 280 0.25 0.66 9.63
N PRO A 281 -0.04 0.96 10.92
CA PRO A 281 0.85 0.60 12.04
C PRO A 281 1.02 -0.91 12.25
N HIS A 282 0.13 -1.73 11.70
CA HIS A 282 0.17 -3.19 11.79
C HIS A 282 0.65 -3.85 10.48
N ALA A 283 1.26 -3.09 9.56
CA ALA A 283 1.85 -3.65 8.36
C ALA A 283 2.94 -4.67 8.70
N ILE A 284 2.94 -5.82 8.01
CA ILE A 284 3.93 -6.88 8.14
C ILE A 284 4.35 -7.40 6.77
N ASN A 285 5.64 -7.47 6.51
CA ASN A 285 6.22 -8.06 5.32
C ASN A 285 6.65 -9.50 5.63
N LEU A 286 6.01 -10.47 4.96
CA LEU A 286 6.26 -11.91 5.11
C LEU A 286 6.95 -12.57 3.91
N TRP A 287 7.45 -11.79 2.95
CA TRP A 287 7.82 -12.28 1.61
C TRP A 287 9.29 -12.08 1.25
N ASP A 288 10.06 -11.35 2.07
CA ASP A 288 11.49 -11.12 1.85
C ASP A 288 12.41 -12.13 2.57
N SER A 289 13.72 -11.92 2.40
CA SER A 289 14.75 -12.74 3.05
C SER A 289 14.73 -12.62 4.57
N ASN A 290 14.29 -11.48 5.11
CA ASN A 290 14.22 -11.26 6.55
C ASN A 290 13.06 -12.06 7.16
N ALA A 291 11.90 -12.07 6.49
CA ALA A 291 10.78 -12.92 6.84
C ALA A 291 11.15 -14.42 6.77
N SER A 292 11.89 -14.82 5.74
CA SER A 292 12.41 -16.19 5.61
C SER A 292 13.38 -16.57 6.73
N ALA A 293 14.12 -15.59 7.25
CA ALA A 293 15.00 -15.72 8.41
C ALA A 293 14.27 -15.58 9.76
N GLY A 294 12.94 -15.45 9.78
CA GLY A 294 12.12 -15.34 11.00
C GLY A 294 12.03 -13.94 11.60
N HIS A 295 12.52 -12.92 10.91
CA HIS A 295 12.54 -11.52 11.35
C HIS A 295 11.80 -10.62 10.35
N PRO A 296 10.47 -10.76 10.19
CA PRO A 296 9.74 -9.95 9.23
C PRO A 296 9.78 -8.46 9.62
N SER A 297 9.82 -7.59 8.60
CA SER A 297 9.67 -6.15 8.78
C SER A 297 8.25 -5.79 9.19
N LYS A 298 8.10 -4.87 10.16
CA LYS A 298 6.84 -4.53 10.81
C LYS A 298 6.67 -3.03 11.02
N GLY A 299 5.42 -2.60 11.07
CA GLY A 299 5.02 -1.24 11.44
C GLY A 299 5.24 -0.20 10.35
N LEU A 300 5.09 1.07 10.72
CA LEU A 300 5.03 2.19 9.77
C LEU A 300 6.28 2.35 8.89
N MET A 301 7.46 2.21 9.48
CA MET A 301 8.76 2.34 8.84
C MET A 301 9.39 0.98 8.49
N GLN A 302 8.61 -0.11 8.56
CA GLN A 302 9.00 -1.48 8.21
C GLN A 302 10.33 -1.94 8.83
N THR A 303 10.51 -1.71 10.13
CA THR A 303 11.69 -2.20 10.87
C THR A 303 11.57 -3.68 11.22
N ILE A 304 12.67 -4.43 11.16
CA ILE A 304 12.76 -5.79 11.72
C ILE A 304 13.01 -5.77 13.23
N ASP A 305 12.68 -6.85 13.95
CA ASP A 305 12.82 -6.92 15.41
C ASP A 305 14.23 -6.57 15.92
N PRO A 306 15.35 -7.07 15.33
CA PRO A 306 16.69 -6.69 15.78
C PRO A 306 16.97 -5.18 15.64
N THR A 307 16.60 -4.58 14.51
CA THR A 307 16.78 -3.14 14.25
C THR A 307 15.94 -2.32 15.21
N PHE A 308 14.66 -2.68 15.38
CA PHE A 308 13.77 -1.99 16.32
C PHE A 308 14.33 -2.05 17.75
N ASN A 309 14.81 -3.21 18.19
CA ASN A 309 15.35 -3.36 19.54
C ASN A 309 16.64 -2.55 19.75
N ALA A 310 17.52 -2.46 18.74
CA ALA A 310 18.74 -1.67 18.80
C ALA A 310 18.48 -0.15 18.81
N HIS A 311 17.47 0.31 18.07
CA HIS A 311 17.19 1.73 17.86
C HIS A 311 15.95 2.26 18.60
N SER A 312 15.27 1.46 19.41
CA SER A 312 14.16 1.89 20.27
C SER A 312 14.66 2.73 21.47
N LEU A 313 13.87 3.72 21.88
CA LEU A 313 14.14 4.51 23.09
C LEU A 313 13.65 3.78 24.36
N ALA A 314 14.18 4.18 25.52
CA ALA A 314 13.65 3.68 26.79
C ALA A 314 12.18 4.11 26.94
N GLY A 315 11.29 3.18 27.33
CA GLY A 315 9.85 3.43 27.38
C GLY A 315 9.11 3.28 26.04
N HIS A 316 9.82 3.17 24.92
CA HIS A 316 9.26 3.03 23.56
C HIS A 316 9.61 1.67 22.97
N LYS A 317 8.92 0.61 23.40
CA LYS A 317 9.29 -0.79 23.14
C LYS A 317 8.22 -1.60 22.39
N ASP A 318 7.17 -0.96 21.89
CA ASP A 318 6.14 -1.62 21.10
C ASP A 318 6.36 -1.38 19.60
N ILE A 319 6.75 -2.41 18.85
CA ILE A 319 7.04 -2.32 17.41
C ILE A 319 5.82 -1.94 16.56
N TYR A 320 4.61 -2.20 17.05
CA TYR A 320 3.36 -1.85 16.37
C TYR A 320 2.78 -0.52 16.86
N ASN A 321 3.33 0.07 17.92
CA ASN A 321 2.98 1.44 18.28
C ASN A 321 3.56 2.37 17.19
N PRO A 322 2.72 3.23 16.57
CA PRO A 322 3.15 4.04 15.44
C PRO A 322 4.27 5.00 15.79
N VAL A 323 4.26 5.58 16.99
CA VAL A 323 5.26 6.56 17.45
C VAL A 323 6.58 5.84 17.75
N ASP A 324 6.53 4.71 18.46
CA ASP A 324 7.72 3.91 18.79
C ASP A 324 8.42 3.39 17.53
N ASN A 325 7.63 2.96 16.54
CA ASN A 325 8.15 2.49 15.26
C ASN A 325 8.85 3.61 14.47
N ILE A 326 8.26 4.81 14.44
CA ILE A 326 8.88 5.98 13.82
C ILE A 326 10.17 6.37 14.56
N ILE A 327 10.16 6.37 15.90
CA ILE A 327 11.36 6.64 16.72
C ILE A 327 12.50 5.70 16.32
N ALA A 328 12.23 4.39 16.26
CA ALA A 328 13.26 3.41 15.92
C ALA A 328 13.74 3.55 14.47
N GLY A 329 12.84 3.75 13.51
CA GLY A 329 13.18 3.91 12.09
C GLY A 329 14.00 5.18 11.82
N VAL A 330 13.65 6.30 12.43
CA VAL A 330 14.40 7.56 12.31
C VAL A 330 15.79 7.45 12.92
N ARG A 331 15.91 6.83 14.11
CA ARG A 331 17.21 6.60 14.75
C ARG A 331 18.12 5.70 13.92
N TYR A 332 17.56 4.64 13.33
CA TYR A 332 18.29 3.79 12.39
C TYR A 332 18.76 4.58 11.16
N ALA A 333 17.87 5.39 10.56
CA ALA A 333 18.23 6.19 9.39
C ALA A 333 19.36 7.20 9.67
N ILE A 334 19.32 7.86 10.83
CA ILE A 334 20.37 8.79 11.27
C ILE A 334 21.70 8.06 11.51
N ASP A 335 21.67 6.92 12.21
CA ASP A 335 22.88 6.15 12.52
C ASP A 335 23.54 5.58 11.25
N ARG A 336 22.72 5.04 10.34
CA ARG A 336 23.20 4.34 9.15
C ARG A 336 23.56 5.27 7.98
N TYR A 337 22.80 6.34 7.79
CA TYR A 337 22.87 7.22 6.60
C TYR A 337 23.18 8.68 6.95
N GLY A 338 23.20 9.04 8.23
CA GLY A 338 23.49 10.39 8.67
C GLY A 338 22.29 11.34 8.68
N SER A 339 21.16 11.01 8.04
CA SER A 339 19.86 11.67 8.15
C SER A 339 18.76 10.85 7.46
N VAL A 340 17.49 11.13 7.76
CA VAL A 340 16.36 10.51 7.03
C VAL A 340 16.39 10.87 5.55
N SER A 341 16.79 12.10 5.21
CA SER A 341 16.90 12.57 3.83
C SER A 341 17.95 11.84 3.00
N ALA A 342 18.94 11.20 3.65
CA ALA A 342 20.01 10.45 3.00
C ALA A 342 19.68 8.97 2.80
N VAL A 343 18.51 8.51 3.22
CA VAL A 343 18.03 7.14 2.98
C VAL A 343 17.94 6.89 1.47
N PRO A 344 18.49 5.77 0.94
CA PRO A 344 18.54 5.50 -0.50
C PRO A 344 17.19 5.61 -1.22
N GLY A 345 16.10 5.17 -0.60
CA GLY A 345 14.76 5.31 -1.19
C GLY A 345 14.26 6.74 -1.26
N VAL A 346 14.59 7.56 -0.26
CA VAL A 346 14.27 9.00 -0.26
C VAL A 346 15.12 9.73 -1.31
N VAL A 347 16.41 9.42 -1.37
CA VAL A 347 17.32 9.98 -2.39
C VAL A 347 16.84 9.59 -3.79
N GLY A 348 16.54 8.31 -4.03
CA GLY A 348 16.03 7.81 -5.32
C GLY A 348 14.71 8.45 -5.73
N MET A 349 13.82 8.74 -4.79
CA MET A 349 12.59 9.49 -5.07
C MET A 349 12.87 10.96 -5.41
N LYS A 350 13.87 11.59 -4.80
CA LYS A 350 14.28 12.98 -5.10
C LYS A 350 15.07 13.11 -6.41
N THR A 351 15.80 12.07 -6.81
CA THR A 351 16.60 12.05 -8.05
C THR A 351 15.89 11.40 -9.24
N GLY A 352 14.70 10.83 -9.03
CA GLY A 352 13.89 10.21 -10.09
C GLY A 352 14.23 8.74 -10.40
N GLU A 353 15.07 8.10 -9.59
CA GLU A 353 15.46 6.69 -9.70
C GLU A 353 14.46 5.70 -9.07
N GLY A 354 13.44 6.23 -8.39
CA GLY A 354 12.38 5.46 -7.73
C GLY A 354 12.74 5.02 -6.30
N TYR A 355 11.72 4.66 -5.51
CA TYR A 355 11.90 4.28 -4.11
C TYR A 355 12.56 2.90 -3.97
N ARG A 356 13.54 2.81 -3.07
CA ARG A 356 14.20 1.57 -2.63
C ARG A 356 14.17 1.54 -1.11
N GLY A 357 13.52 0.52 -0.54
CA GLY A 357 13.57 0.27 0.90
C GLY A 357 14.99 0.04 1.40
N TYR A 358 15.20 0.17 2.71
CA TYR A 358 16.51 0.13 3.36
C TYR A 358 16.75 -1.08 4.25
#